data_AF-A0A5N5TNK9-F1
#
_entry.id   AF-A0A5N5TNK9-F1
#
_cell.length_a   1.000
_cell.length_b   1.000
_cell.length_c   1.000
_cell.angle_alpha   90.00
_cell.angle_beta   90.00
_cell.angle_gamma   90.00
#
_symmetry.space_group_name_H-M   'P 1'
#
loop_
_entity.id
_entity.type
_entity.pdbx_description
1 polymer ?
#
loop_
_entity_poly.entity_id
_entity_poly.type
_entity_poly.pdbx_seq_one_letter_code
_entity_poly.pdbx_strand_id
1 'polypeptide(L)'
;MGVPWVDCHKVAKLIGTKVMLNEFMAYVDLVELKRNNDITKRAEIIATFALCGFSNISNIGTVLGSLGAMAPHRKGEMATIVVKAITAANVASFLTACVAGTLFSSLEYEESYFDKINTTSMQYHST
;
A
#
# COMPACT_ATOMS: atom_id res chain seq x y z
N MET A 1 9.09 3.69 0.98
CA MET A 1 7.68 3.98 0.63
C MET A 1 7.34 5.46 0.69
N GLY A 2 7.96 6.27 1.57
CA GLY A 2 7.75 7.73 1.55
C GLY A 2 6.53 8.21 2.33
N VAL A 3 6.14 7.48 3.38
CA VAL A 3 5.08 7.85 4.32
C VAL A 3 5.56 9.03 5.19
N PRO A 4 4.73 10.07 5.43
CA PRO A 4 5.03 11.11 6.40
C PRO A 4 5.32 10.54 7.78
N TRP A 5 6.29 11.13 8.48
CA TRP A 5 6.75 10.62 9.78
C TRP A 5 5.61 10.44 10.81
N VAL A 6 4.67 11.38 10.84
CA VAL A 6 3.50 11.38 11.74
C VAL A 6 2.57 10.17 11.56
N ASP A 7 2.59 9.55 10.38
CA ASP A 7 1.73 8.41 10.05
C ASP A 7 2.49 7.08 9.96
N CYS A 8 3.83 7.11 10.06
CA CYS A 8 4.67 5.92 9.94
C CYS A 8 4.23 4.79 10.88
N HIS A 9 3.89 5.11 12.13
CA HIS A 9 3.44 4.10 13.10
C HIS A 9 2.09 3.48 12.72
N LYS A 10 1.15 4.30 12.23
CA LYS A 10 -0.17 3.86 11.79
C LYS A 10 -0.05 2.94 10.58
N VAL A 11 0.73 3.34 9.57
CA VAL A 11 0.96 2.53 8.37
C VAL A 11 1.73 1.24 8.71
N ALA A 12 2.69 1.28 9.63
CA ALA A 12 3.38 0.09 10.10
C ALA A 12 2.43 -0.90 10.80
N LYS A 13 1.48 -0.41 11.60
CA LYS A 13 0.43 -1.23 12.22
C LYS A 13 -0.42 -1.91 11.15
N LEU A 14 -0.87 -1.18 10.12
CA LEU A 14 -1.65 -1.74 9.00
C LEU A 14 -0.89 -2.85 8.27
N ILE A 15 0.40 -2.64 7.97
CA ILE A 15 1.25 -3.65 7.34
C ILE A 15 1.42 -4.88 8.25
N GLY A 16 1.59 -4.67 9.56
CA GLY A 16 1.64 -5.74 10.55
C GLY A 16 0.35 -6.57 10.58
N THR A 17 -0.81 -5.90 10.63
CA THR A 17 -2.13 -6.53 10.55
C THR A 17 -2.27 -7.36 9.27
N LYS A 18 -1.84 -6.81 8.12
CA LYS A 18 -1.83 -7.55 6.84
C LYS A 18 -1.01 -8.82 6.92
N VAL A 19 0.26 -8.72 7.33
CA VAL A 19 1.20 -9.85 7.29
C VAL A 19 0.76 -10.95 8.25
N MET A 20 0.36 -10.58 9.47
CA MET A 20 0.04 -11.54 10.53
C MET A 20 -1.38 -12.11 10.42
N LEU A 21 -2.35 -11.32 9.96
CA LEU A 21 -3.77 -11.68 9.96
C LEU A 21 -4.30 -11.79 8.53
N ASN A 22 -4.60 -10.66 7.87
CA ASN A 22 -4.97 -10.58 6.47
C ASN A 22 -5.11 -9.11 6.02
N GLU A 23 -5.12 -8.89 4.70
CA GLU A 23 -5.30 -7.58 4.08
C GLU A 23 -6.70 -6.99 4.27
N PHE A 24 -7.75 -7.80 4.34
CA PHE A 24 -9.12 -7.29 4.52
C PHE A 24 -9.29 -6.55 5.84
N MET A 25 -8.76 -7.10 6.93
CA MET A 25 -8.81 -6.47 8.24
C MET A 25 -7.93 -5.22 8.30
N ALA A 26 -6.76 -5.26 7.65
CA ALA A 26 -5.95 -4.06 7.48
C ALA A 26 -6.68 -2.96 6.68
N TYR A 27 -7.49 -3.31 5.68
CA TYR A 27 -8.32 -2.33 4.97
C TYR A 27 -9.45 -1.76 5.84
N VAL A 28 -10.05 -2.57 6.73
CA VAL A 28 -11.04 -2.06 7.71
C VAL A 28 -10.39 -1.01 8.62
N ASP A 29 -9.21 -1.32 9.17
CA ASP A 29 -8.45 -0.37 10.01
C ASP A 29 -8.10 0.92 9.23
N LEU A 30 -7.71 0.80 7.96
CA LEU A 30 -7.41 1.96 7.10
C LEU A 30 -8.65 2.82 6.84
N VAL A 31 -9.81 2.20 6.61
CA VAL A 31 -11.08 2.92 6.43
C VAL A 31 -11.46 3.68 7.70
N GLU A 32 -11.22 3.10 8.88
CA GLU A 32 -11.47 3.78 10.15
C GLU A 32 -10.56 5.00 10.34
N LEU A 33 -9.25 4.86 10.08
CA LEU A 33 -8.30 5.97 10.11
C LEU A 33 -8.72 7.10 9.16
N LYS A 34 -9.17 6.74 7.95
CA LYS A 34 -9.69 7.69 6.97
C LYS A 34 -10.94 8.41 7.48
N ARG A 35 -11.91 7.68 8.02
CA ARG A 35 -13.17 8.23 8.54
C ARG A 35 -12.93 9.24 9.66
N ASN A 36 -11.93 8.98 10.50
CA ASN A 36 -11.56 9.84 11.63
C ASN A 36 -10.65 11.01 11.22
N ASN A 37 -10.22 11.11 9.95
CA ASN A 37 -9.18 12.03 9.49
C ASN A 37 -7.84 11.87 10.24
N ASP A 38 -7.56 10.66 10.73
CA ASP A 38 -6.36 10.31 11.49
C ASP A 38 -5.18 9.87 10.60
N ILE A 39 -5.24 10.11 9.29
CA ILE A 39 -4.18 9.76 8.35
C ILE A 39 -4.09 10.81 7.25
N THR A 40 -2.87 11.19 6.86
CA THR A 40 -2.68 12.11 5.73
C THR A 40 -3.06 11.44 4.41
N LYS A 41 -3.52 12.23 3.44
CA LYS A 41 -3.91 11.73 2.09
C LYS A 41 -2.76 10.99 1.40
N ARG A 42 -1.52 11.47 1.57
CA ARG A 42 -0.32 10.79 1.08
C ARG A 42 -0.13 9.41 1.73
N ALA A 43 -0.25 9.33 3.05
CA ALA A 43 -0.12 8.07 3.79
C ALA A 43 -1.25 7.08 3.43
N GLU A 44 -2.48 7.57 3.24
CA GLU A 44 -3.63 6.77 2.80
C GLU A 44 -3.33 6.07 1.47
N ILE A 45 -2.84 6.81 0.47
CA ILE A 45 -2.51 6.25 -0.85
C ILE A 45 -1.39 5.22 -0.74
N ILE A 46 -0.30 5.55 -0.05
CA ILE A 46 0.83 4.63 0.14
C ILE A 46 0.38 3.36 0.86
N ALA A 47 -0.41 3.49 1.93
CA ALA A 47 -0.96 2.35 2.66
C ALA A 47 -1.86 1.50 1.75
N THR A 48 -2.72 2.10 0.95
CA THR A 48 -3.61 1.39 0.02
C THR A 48 -2.83 0.47 -0.92
N PHE A 49 -1.72 0.95 -1.49
CA PHE A 49 -0.87 0.15 -2.36
C PHE A 49 0.01 -0.86 -1.60
N ALA A 50 0.49 -0.52 -0.41
CA ALA A 50 1.24 -1.45 0.44
C ALA A 50 0.37 -2.63 0.91
N LEU A 51 -0.92 -2.37 1.15
CA LEU A 51 -1.89 -3.37 1.56
C LEU A 51 -2.38 -4.25 0.40
N CYS A 52 -2.32 -3.76 -0.84
CA CYS A 52 -2.76 -4.51 -2.01
C CYS A 52 -1.93 -5.79 -2.20
N GLY A 53 -2.55 -6.94 -1.98
CA GLY A 53 -1.98 -8.27 -2.23
C GLY A 53 -2.17 -9.25 -1.06
N PHE A 54 -2.40 -10.52 -1.40
CA PHE A 54 -2.62 -11.63 -0.46
C PHE A 54 -1.33 -12.16 0.18
N SER A 55 -0.40 -11.29 0.55
CA SER A 55 0.93 -11.66 1.06
C SER A 55 0.94 -11.79 2.59
N ASN A 56 0.07 -12.64 3.11
CA ASN A 56 -0.11 -12.88 4.55
C ASN A 56 0.20 -14.35 4.91
N ILE A 57 0.39 -14.66 6.20
CA ILE A 57 0.72 -16.02 6.67
C ILE A 57 -0.39 -17.03 6.29
N SER A 58 -1.66 -16.63 6.38
CA SER A 58 -2.80 -17.48 6.01
C SER A 58 -2.72 -17.94 4.54
N ASN A 59 -2.24 -17.07 3.65
CA ASN A 59 -2.14 -17.37 2.22
C ASN A 59 -1.09 -18.44 1.88
N ILE A 60 -0.20 -18.83 2.80
CA ILE A 60 0.66 -20.02 2.65
C ILE A 60 -0.20 -21.24 2.37
N GLY A 61 -1.25 -21.44 3.17
CA GLY A 61 -2.15 -22.59 3.05
C GLY A 61 -2.89 -22.58 1.71
N THR A 62 -3.39 -21.41 1.29
CA THR A 62 -4.07 -21.23 0.01
C THR A 62 -3.16 -21.54 -1.18
N VAL A 63 -1.92 -21.01 -1.18
CA VAL A 63 -0.95 -21.23 -2.27
C VAL A 63 -0.54 -22.71 -2.33
N LEU A 64 -0.24 -23.33 -1.19
CA LEU A 64 0.10 -24.75 -1.16
C LEU A 64 -1.09 -25.66 -1.50
N GLY A 65 -2.30 -25.31 -1.09
CA GLY A 65 -3.52 -26.04 -1.39
C GLY A 65 -3.85 -26.00 -2.88
N SER A 66 -3.88 -24.79 -3.46
CA SER A 66 -4.17 -24.57 -4.87
C SER A 66 -3.10 -25.15 -5.79
N LEU A 67 -1.84 -24.69 -5.66
CA LEU A 67 -0.75 -25.15 -6.51
C LEU A 67 -0.39 -26.62 -6.25
N GLY A 68 -0.51 -27.07 -5.01
CA GLY A 68 -0.27 -28.46 -4.66
C GLY A 68 -1.32 -29.42 -5.24
N ALA A 69 -2.57 -28.99 -5.40
CA ALA A 69 -3.58 -29.78 -6.12
C ALA A 69 -3.27 -29.85 -7.63
N MET A 70 -2.74 -28.76 -8.21
CA MET A 70 -2.35 -28.70 -9.63
C MET A 70 -1.09 -29.51 -9.94
N ALA A 71 -0.10 -29.52 -9.04
CA ALA A 71 1.17 -30.22 -9.22
C ALA A 71 1.53 -31.03 -7.96
N PRO A 72 0.86 -32.17 -7.72
CA PRO A 72 1.01 -32.93 -6.47
C PRO A 72 2.42 -33.48 -6.23
N HIS A 73 3.17 -33.76 -7.30
CA HIS A 73 4.56 -34.21 -7.22
C HIS A 73 5.55 -33.10 -6.79
N ARG A 74 5.13 -31.83 -6.80
CA ARG A 74 5.99 -30.67 -6.43
C ARG A 74 5.63 -30.01 -5.11
N LYS A 75 4.68 -30.60 -4.34
CA LYS A 75 4.23 -30.04 -3.05
C LYS A 75 5.39 -29.78 -2.08
N GLY A 76 6.36 -30.71 -2.03
CA GLY A 76 7.56 -30.57 -1.19
C GLY A 76 8.42 -29.36 -1.58
N GLU A 77 8.69 -29.18 -2.87
CA GLU A 77 9.42 -28.00 -3.37
C GLU A 77 8.68 -26.71 -3.02
N MET A 78 7.37 -26.65 -3.30
CA MET A 78 6.54 -25.48 -3.01
C MET A 78 6.56 -25.10 -1.52
N ALA A 79 6.47 -26.09 -0.63
CA ALA A 79 6.51 -25.88 0.81
C ALA A 79 7.84 -25.25 1.29
N THR A 80 8.96 -25.56 0.62
CA THR A 80 10.27 -24.98 0.99
C THR A 80 10.45 -23.53 0.53
N ILE A 81 9.76 -23.11 -0.54
CA ILE A 81 9.91 -21.75 -1.11
C ILE A 81 8.79 -20.79 -0.71
N VAL A 82 7.64 -21.28 -0.24
CA VAL A 82 6.43 -20.47 -0.04
C VAL A 82 6.64 -19.26 0.89
N VAL A 83 7.44 -19.43 1.95
CA VAL A 83 7.76 -18.32 2.87
C VAL A 83 8.52 -17.22 2.13
N LYS A 84 9.54 -17.60 1.34
CA LYS A 84 10.28 -16.65 0.50
C LYS A 84 9.39 -15.98 -0.54
N ALA A 85 8.47 -16.73 -1.14
CA ALA A 85 7.52 -16.21 -2.11
C ALA A 85 6.60 -15.14 -1.50
N ILE A 86 6.12 -15.33 -0.27
CA ILE A 86 5.28 -14.35 0.43
C ILE A 86 6.06 -13.12 0.85
N THR A 87 7.31 -13.28 1.30
CA THR A 87 8.18 -12.14 1.56
C THR A 87 8.41 -11.33 0.28
N ALA A 88 8.70 -12.00 -0.84
CA ALA A 88 8.85 -11.35 -2.14
C ALA A 88 7.56 -10.64 -2.59
N ALA A 89 6.39 -11.24 -2.35
CA ALA A 89 5.10 -10.64 -2.65
C ALA A 89 4.85 -9.36 -1.84
N ASN A 90 5.19 -9.34 -0.54
CA ASN A 90 5.12 -8.11 0.27
C ASN A 90 6.06 -7.02 -0.26
N VAL A 91 7.29 -7.38 -0.62
CA VAL A 91 8.25 -6.43 -1.21
C VAL A 91 7.73 -5.86 -2.52
N ALA A 92 7.07 -6.68 -3.36
CA ALA A 92 6.43 -6.21 -4.58
C ALA A 92 5.31 -5.19 -4.29
N SER A 93 4.44 -5.44 -3.31
CA SER A 93 3.43 -4.46 -2.87
C SER A 93 4.08 -3.16 -2.37
N PHE A 94 5.19 -3.25 -1.62
CA PHE A 94 5.91 -2.07 -1.13
C PHE A 94 6.59 -1.29 -2.24
N LEU A 95 7.08 -1.97 -3.28
CA LEU A 95 7.62 -1.31 -4.46
C LEU A 95 6.53 -0.51 -5.18
N THR A 96 5.35 -1.11 -5.39
CA THR A 96 4.19 -0.40 -5.93
C THR A 96 3.79 0.79 -5.06
N ALA A 97 3.84 0.65 -3.74
CA ALA A 97 3.59 1.74 -2.81
C ALA A 97 4.63 2.87 -2.89
N CYS A 98 5.90 2.54 -3.13
CA CYS A 98 6.93 3.54 -3.42
C CYS A 98 6.61 4.31 -4.70
N VAL A 99 6.23 3.62 -5.78
CA VAL A 99 5.85 4.25 -7.06
C VAL A 99 4.63 5.17 -6.88
N ALA A 100 3.61 4.70 -6.17
CA ALA A 100 2.44 5.51 -5.84
C ALA A 100 2.82 6.77 -5.02
N GLY A 101 3.68 6.62 -4.02
CA GLY A 101 4.18 7.73 -3.22
C GLY A 101 4.99 8.75 -4.02
N THR A 102 5.76 8.31 -5.01
CA THR A 102 6.50 9.24 -5.90
C THR A 102 5.58 9.97 -6.87
N LEU A 103 4.63 9.25 -7.48
CA LEU A 103 3.71 9.83 -8.46
C LEU A 103 2.70 10.79 -7.80
N PHE A 104 2.27 10.49 -6.58
CA PHE A 104 1.40 11.40 -5.84
C PHE A 104 2.09 12.72 -5.51
N SER A 105 3.40 12.70 -5.16
CA SER A 105 4.16 13.95 -4.99
C SER A 105 4.10 14.82 -6.25
N SER A 106 4.32 14.23 -7.43
CA SER A 106 4.31 15.01 -8.68
C SER A 106 2.95 15.64 -8.98
N LEU A 107 1.85 14.96 -8.67
CA LEU A 107 0.50 15.49 -8.87
C LEU A 107 0.20 16.65 -7.91
N GLU A 108 0.66 16.55 -6.65
CA GLU A 108 0.51 17.63 -5.66
C GLU A 108 1.30 18.88 -6.06
N TYR A 109 2.47 18.72 -6.69
CA TYR A 109 3.23 19.82 -7.28
C TYR A 109 2.49 20.47 -8.44
N GLU A 110 1.85 19.68 -9.31
CA GLU A 110 1.14 20.17 -10.48
C GLU A 110 -0.11 20.95 -10.09
N GLU A 111 -0.90 20.44 -9.14
CA GLU A 111 -2.07 21.13 -8.57
C GLU A 111 -1.67 22.45 -7.90
N SER A 112 -0.60 22.45 -7.10
CA SER A 112 -0.06 23.67 -6.47
C SER A 112 0.47 24.70 -7.50
N TYR A 113 1.03 24.24 -8.61
CA TYR A 113 1.52 25.11 -9.68
C TYR A 113 0.37 25.78 -10.44
N PHE A 114 -0.68 25.03 -10.78
CA PHE A 114 -1.88 25.58 -11.41
C PHE A 114 -2.61 26.58 -10.50
N ASP A 115 -2.69 26.31 -9.19
CA ASP A 115 -3.26 27.27 -8.23
C ASP A 115 -2.45 28.57 -8.19
N LYS A 116 -1.11 28.49 -8.19
CA LYS A 116 -0.26 29.69 -8.25
C LYS A 116 -0.49 30.49 -9.53
N ILE A 117 -0.62 29.85 -10.69
CA ILE A 117 -0.93 30.54 -11.96
C ILE A 117 -2.29 31.25 -11.88
N ASN A 118 -3.33 30.55 -11.43
CA ASN A 118 -4.68 31.12 -11.32
C ASN A 118 -4.77 32.27 -10.31
N THR A 119 -4.00 32.20 -9.22
CA THR A 119 -3.94 33.30 -8.23
C THR A 119 -3.20 34.51 -8.80
N THR A 120 -2.15 34.29 -9.60
CA THR A 120 -1.37 35.37 -10.22
C THR A 120 -2.14 36.06 -11.34
N SER A 121 -2.94 35.33 -12.14
CA SER A 121 -3.76 35.91 -13.21
C SER A 121 -4.93 36.77 -12.70
N MET A 122 -5.47 36.50 -11.51
CA MET A 122 -6.49 37.36 -10.89
C MET A 122 -5.95 38.72 -10.43
N GLN A 123 -4.66 38.84 -10.09
CA GLN A 123 -4.08 40.13 -9.69
C GLN A 123 -3.88 41.10 -10.86
N TYR A 124 -3.78 40.61 -12.11
CA TYR A 124 -3.62 41.44 -13.31
C TYR A 124 -4.95 41.96 -13.90
N HIS A 125 -6.10 41.55 -13.38
CA HIS A 125 -7.42 42.00 -13.85
C HIS A 125 -8.12 43.01 -12.92
N SER A 126 -7.44 43.50 -11.89
CA SER A 126 -7.97 44.47 -10.90
C SER A 126 -7.29 45.86 -10.93
N THR A 127 -6.61 46.22 -12.03
CA THR A 127 -6.11 47.58 -12.33
C THR A 127 -6.70 48.05 -13.65
#